data_AF-A0A2V9AZ22-F1
#
_entry.id   AF-A0A2V9AZ22-F1
#
_cell.length_a   1.000
_cell.length_b   1.000
_cell.length_c   1.000
_cell.angle_alpha   90.00
_cell.angle_beta   90.00
_cell.angle_gamma   90.00
#
_symmetry.space_group_name_H-M   'P 1'
#
loop_
_entity.id
_entity.type
_entity.pdbx_description
1 polymer ?
#
loop_
_entity_poly.entity_id
_entity_poly.type
_entity_poly.pdbx_seq_one_letter_code
_entity_poly.pdbx_strand_id
1 'polypeptide(L)'
;MILIEKSSGSWVSLRHANVVILTDETDFARLLTACWQAERQAPVLTVLTSDLWQEQEAPARDLVVVGPVRDGRLSNLLRSLDPSTAVILCAPADSKEFGQLRCKYPRLVHVPLREDWAQTLLLVAGESLRRVQAMRLARQAERAAAKNENHATLGRYMLEMKHSVNNALTSVLGNAELLLLEPGQLSAQSLAQIKTIHSMALRINEVMQRFSSLASEMQEAENPSQAETEETSSPISPRR
;
A
#
# COMPACT_ATOMS: atom_id res chain seq x y z
N MET A 1 30.20 30.55 -5.09
CA MET A 1 29.71 30.11 -3.77
C MET A 1 28.35 29.48 -4.00
N ILE A 2 28.32 28.16 -4.21
CA ILE A 2 27.12 27.41 -4.59
C ILE A 2 26.31 27.17 -3.32
N LEU A 3 25.12 27.77 -3.25
CA LEU A 3 24.14 27.51 -2.21
C LEU A 3 23.50 26.16 -2.54
N ILE A 4 23.88 25.11 -1.82
CA ILE A 4 23.26 23.79 -1.95
C ILE A 4 21.89 23.87 -1.27
N GLU A 5 20.85 23.86 -2.09
CA GLU A 5 19.46 23.72 -1.70
C GLU A 5 19.30 22.35 -0.99
N LYS A 6 18.97 22.38 0.30
CA LYS A 6 18.66 21.18 1.08
C LYS A 6 17.43 20.53 0.47
N SER A 7 17.60 19.34 -0.11
CA SER A 7 16.51 18.48 -0.52
C SER A 7 15.57 18.25 0.67
N SER A 8 14.36 18.76 0.53
CA SER A 8 13.22 18.51 1.41
C SER A 8 12.78 17.07 1.24
N GLY A 9 13.48 16.14 1.89
CA GLY A 9 12.96 14.81 2.15
C GLY A 9 11.60 14.95 2.82
N SER A 10 10.56 14.43 2.18
CA SER A 10 9.20 14.32 2.70
C SER A 10 9.22 13.99 4.18
N TRP A 11 8.83 14.96 5.02
CA TRP A 11 8.75 14.76 6.47
C TRP A 11 7.56 13.84 6.74
N VAL A 12 7.85 12.54 6.77
CA VAL A 12 6.96 11.53 7.32
C VAL A 12 6.57 11.96 8.73
N SER A 13 5.31 12.37 8.91
CA SER A 13 4.80 12.88 10.18
C SER A 13 4.68 11.74 11.19
N LEU A 14 5.65 11.66 12.11
CA LEU A 14 5.66 10.68 13.21
C LEU A 14 4.54 10.91 14.25
N ARG A 15 3.79 12.01 14.14
CA ARG A 15 2.74 12.42 15.10
C ARG A 15 1.60 11.42 15.25
N HIS A 16 1.33 10.62 14.22
CA HIS A 16 0.26 9.63 14.23
C HIS A 16 0.75 8.22 14.56
N ALA A 17 2.05 8.08 14.84
CA ALA A 17 2.60 6.77 15.14
C ALA A 17 2.18 6.32 16.54
N ASN A 18 1.73 5.07 16.67
CA ASN A 18 1.40 4.46 17.95
C ASN A 18 2.60 3.67 18.48
N VAL A 19 3.24 4.20 19.52
CA VAL A 19 4.40 3.58 20.16
C VAL A 19 4.01 3.09 21.55
N VAL A 20 4.32 1.82 21.82
CA VAL A 20 4.13 1.21 23.15
C VAL A 20 5.48 1.04 23.83
N ILE A 21 5.63 1.60 25.02
CA ILE A 21 6.76 1.35 25.91
C ILE A 21 6.33 0.28 26.89
N LEU A 22 6.98 -0.88 26.84
CA LEU A 22 6.72 -2.00 27.74
C LEU A 22 7.92 -2.22 28.65
N THR A 23 7.74 -1.96 29.95
CA THR A 23 8.81 -2.13 30.94
C THR A 23 8.22 -2.28 32.34
N ASP A 24 8.91 -3.02 33.20
CA ASP A 24 8.60 -3.07 34.64
C ASP A 24 9.40 -2.01 35.43
N GLU A 25 10.28 -1.25 34.76
CA GLU A 25 11.13 -0.24 35.37
C GLU A 25 10.57 1.17 35.11
N THR A 26 10.11 1.83 36.17
CA THR A 26 9.48 3.15 36.08
C THR A 26 10.43 4.25 35.62
N ASP A 27 11.72 4.14 35.95
CA ASP A 27 12.73 5.15 35.61
C ASP A 27 13.04 5.13 34.11
N PHE A 28 13.15 3.93 33.53
CA PHE A 28 13.26 3.74 32.10
C PHE A 28 12.08 4.38 31.35
N ALA A 29 10.84 4.05 31.76
CA ALA A 29 9.64 4.60 31.13
C ALA A 29 9.57 6.13 31.22
N ARG A 30 9.86 6.71 32.40
CA ARG A 30 9.83 8.15 32.61
C ARG A 30 10.87 8.88 31.78
N LEU A 31 12.12 8.41 31.79
CA LEU A 31 13.21 9.04 31.05
C LEU A 31 12.92 8.99 29.54
N LEU A 32 12.52 7.83 29.04
CA LEU A 32 12.23 7.65 27.63
C LEU A 32 11.03 8.49 27.17
N THR A 33 9.99 8.57 27.98
CA THR A 33 8.84 9.46 27.71
C THR A 33 9.28 10.92 27.65
N ALA A 34 10.11 11.38 28.60
CA ALA A 34 10.62 12.74 28.61
C ALA A 34 11.49 13.05 27.37
N CYS A 35 12.35 12.11 26.97
CA CYS A 35 13.16 12.21 25.76
C CYS A 35 12.30 12.37 24.50
N TRP A 36 11.21 11.60 24.35
CA TRP A 36 10.30 11.75 23.22
C TRP A 36 9.47 13.05 23.25
N GLN A 37 9.07 13.52 24.42
CA GLN A 37 8.33 14.78 24.54
C GLN A 37 9.20 16.00 24.18
N ALA A 38 10.53 15.88 24.29
CA ALA A 38 11.47 16.90 23.83
C ALA A 38 11.60 16.95 22.29
N GLU A 39 11.18 15.90 21.58
CA GLU A 39 11.22 15.85 20.11
C GLU A 39 10.07 16.67 19.49
N ARG A 40 10.35 17.33 18.37
CA ARG A 40 9.34 18.18 17.66
C ARG A 40 8.15 17.38 17.11
N GLN A 41 8.33 16.09 16.89
CA GLN A 41 7.32 15.17 16.36
C GLN A 41 7.22 13.94 17.26
N ALA A 42 6.69 14.14 18.47
CA ALA A 42 6.43 13.05 19.40
C ALA A 42 5.28 12.15 18.87
N PRO A 43 5.45 10.82 18.91
CA PRO A 43 4.37 9.88 18.61
C PRO A 43 3.36 9.80 19.77
N VAL A 44 2.25 9.10 19.54
CA VAL A 44 1.32 8.72 20.61
C VAL A 44 1.98 7.61 21.43
N LEU A 45 2.27 7.92 22.70
CA LEU A 45 2.95 6.99 23.61
C LEU A 45 1.94 6.30 24.54
N THR A 46 2.05 4.99 24.65
CA THR A 46 1.37 4.20 25.69
C THR A 46 2.41 3.45 26.51
N VAL A 47 2.43 3.63 27.82
CA VAL A 47 3.33 2.92 28.73
C VAL A 47 2.57 1.77 29.39
N LEU A 48 3.10 0.55 29.30
CA LEU A 48 2.54 -0.66 29.90
C LEU A 48 3.61 -1.39 30.71
N THR A 49 3.18 -2.04 31.79
CA THR A 49 4.01 -3.02 32.50
C THR A 49 3.82 -4.40 31.88
N SER A 50 4.75 -5.32 32.16
CA SER A 50 4.65 -6.69 31.65
C SER A 50 3.45 -7.46 32.23
N ASP A 51 2.90 -7.01 33.36
CA ASP A 51 1.69 -7.54 34.00
C ASP A 51 0.40 -7.10 33.29
N LEU A 52 0.40 -5.92 32.66
CA LEU A 52 -0.74 -5.35 31.95
C LEU A 52 -0.74 -5.69 30.45
N TRP A 53 0.29 -6.40 29.98
CA TRP A 53 0.35 -6.89 28.61
C TRP A 53 -0.62 -8.05 28.41
N GLN A 54 -1.84 -7.72 28.00
CA GLN A 54 -2.82 -8.68 27.50
C GLN A 54 -3.04 -8.48 26.00
N GLU A 55 -3.20 -9.57 25.25
CA GLU A 55 -3.43 -9.61 23.80
C GLU A 55 -4.73 -8.96 23.32
N GLN A 56 -5.53 -8.34 24.20
CA GLN A 56 -6.80 -7.75 23.78
C GLN A 56 -6.61 -6.66 22.74
N GLU A 57 -7.59 -6.58 21.83
CA GLU A 57 -7.78 -5.68 20.67
C GLU A 57 -7.22 -4.28 20.87
N ALA A 58 -5.90 -4.18 20.87
CA ALA A 58 -5.22 -2.93 21.00
C ALA A 58 -5.09 -2.33 19.61
N PRO A 59 -5.13 -0.99 19.51
CA PRO A 59 -4.96 -0.29 18.24
C PRO A 59 -3.67 -0.75 17.55
N ALA A 60 -3.67 -0.69 16.21
CA ALA A 60 -2.50 -1.03 15.41
C ALA A 60 -1.26 -0.30 15.95
N ARG A 61 -0.25 -1.08 16.36
CA ARG A 61 0.99 -0.60 16.97
C ARG A 61 2.06 -0.49 15.88
N ASP A 62 2.75 0.63 15.84
CA ASP A 62 3.80 0.86 14.84
C ASP A 62 5.16 0.42 15.36
N LEU A 63 5.38 0.61 16.65
CA LEU A 63 6.61 0.27 17.34
C LEU A 63 6.33 -0.15 18.78
N VAL A 64 6.98 -1.21 19.21
CA VAL A 64 7.01 -1.64 20.61
C VAL A 64 8.45 -1.54 21.11
N VAL A 65 8.65 -0.74 22.16
CA VAL A 65 9.93 -0.62 22.85
C VAL A 65 9.84 -1.40 24.15
N VAL A 66 10.60 -2.49 24.22
CA VAL A 66 10.69 -3.36 25.39
C VAL A 66 11.88 -2.93 26.22
N GLY A 67 11.64 -2.33 27.39
CA GLY A 67 12.67 -2.05 28.39
C GLY A 67 12.94 -3.26 29.28
N PRO A 68 13.68 -3.06 30.38
CA PRO A 68 13.87 -4.09 31.40
C PRO A 68 12.51 -4.62 31.91
N VAL A 69 12.37 -5.94 31.90
CA VAL A 69 11.18 -6.69 32.31
C VAL A 69 11.62 -7.84 33.20
N ARG A 70 10.77 -8.25 34.14
CA ARG A 70 11.06 -9.38 35.04
C ARG A 70 11.32 -10.66 34.25
N ASP A 71 12.24 -11.48 34.76
CA ASP A 71 12.72 -12.69 34.09
C ASP A 71 11.58 -13.61 33.60
N GLY A 72 11.75 -14.15 32.39
CA GLY A 72 10.85 -15.15 31.80
C GLY A 72 9.65 -14.61 31.01
N ARG A 73 9.37 -13.30 31.02
CA ARG A 73 8.22 -12.73 30.28
C ARG A 73 8.51 -12.25 28.87
N LEU A 74 9.77 -11.95 28.55
CA LEU A 74 10.19 -11.41 27.26
C LEU A 74 9.81 -12.34 26.08
N SER A 75 10.04 -13.65 26.23
CA SER A 75 9.74 -14.61 25.17
C SER A 75 8.25 -14.74 24.87
N ASN A 76 7.40 -14.64 25.89
CA ASN A 76 5.94 -14.70 25.74
C ASN A 76 5.41 -13.43 25.09
N LEU A 77 5.93 -12.26 25.49
CA LEU A 77 5.63 -10.98 24.88
C LEU A 77 5.98 -10.99 23.39
N LEU A 78 7.20 -11.37 23.02
CA LEU A 78 7.61 -11.39 21.62
C LEU A 78 6.79 -12.35 20.76
N ARG A 79 6.30 -13.46 21.34
CA ARG A 79 5.41 -14.40 20.64
C ARG A 79 4.04 -13.81 20.36
N SER A 80 3.51 -13.00 21.27
CA SER A 80 2.21 -12.35 21.14
C SER A 80 2.19 -11.16 20.16
N LEU A 81 3.36 -10.71 19.67
CA LEU A 81 3.45 -9.58 18.76
C LEU A 81 3.21 -10.00 17.31
N ASP A 82 2.48 -9.15 16.57
CA ASP A 82 2.34 -9.30 15.12
C ASP A 82 3.74 -9.24 14.47
N PRO A 83 4.09 -10.19 13.58
CA PRO A 83 5.38 -10.22 12.88
C PRO A 83 5.72 -8.96 12.07
N SER A 84 4.72 -8.12 11.77
CA SER A 84 4.88 -6.86 11.06
C SER A 84 5.24 -5.66 11.96
N THR A 85 5.05 -5.79 13.28
CA THR A 85 5.36 -4.76 14.28
C THR A 85 6.86 -4.59 14.41
N ALA A 86 7.37 -3.36 14.41
CA ALA A 86 8.76 -3.10 14.75
C ALA A 86 8.96 -3.25 16.27
N VAL A 87 10.03 -3.92 16.68
CA VAL A 87 10.32 -4.17 18.10
C VAL A 87 11.75 -3.76 18.42
N ILE A 88 11.91 -2.91 19.44
CA ILE A 88 13.21 -2.52 19.98
C ILE A 88 13.32 -3.09 21.39
N LEU A 89 14.30 -3.95 21.63
CA LEU A 89 14.66 -4.47 22.95
C LEU A 89 15.77 -3.63 23.55
N CYS A 90 15.54 -3.07 24.73
CA CYS A 90 16.51 -2.33 25.52
C CYS A 90 16.97 -3.20 26.69
N ALA A 91 18.17 -3.76 26.56
CA ALA A 91 18.73 -4.69 27.54
C ALA A 91 20.26 -4.51 27.62
N PRO A 92 20.94 -4.97 28.68
CA PRO A 92 22.40 -4.94 28.76
C PRO A 92 23.09 -5.61 27.55
N ALA A 93 24.28 -5.12 27.19
CA ALA A 93 25.01 -5.56 26.00
C ALA A 93 25.32 -7.07 25.97
N ASP A 94 25.59 -7.67 27.14
CA ASP A 94 26.03 -9.07 27.27
C ASP A 94 24.88 -10.07 27.50
N SER A 95 23.64 -9.68 27.20
CA SER A 95 22.49 -10.58 27.35
C SER A 95 22.56 -11.74 26.34
N LYS A 96 22.96 -12.93 26.81
CA LYS A 96 22.95 -14.19 26.01
C LYS A 96 21.59 -14.49 25.38
N GLU A 97 20.53 -13.94 25.96
CA GLU A 97 19.15 -14.03 25.47
C GLU A 97 18.94 -13.33 24.12
N PHE A 98 19.62 -12.21 23.83
CA PHE A 98 19.41 -11.48 22.57
C PHE A 98 19.82 -12.30 21.34
N GLY A 99 20.97 -13.00 21.41
CA GLY A 99 21.43 -13.84 20.30
C GLY A 99 20.41 -14.92 19.90
N GLN A 100 19.78 -15.55 20.90
CA GLN A 100 18.75 -16.56 20.68
C GLN A 100 17.44 -15.95 20.16
N LEU A 101 17.07 -14.76 20.65
CA LEU A 101 15.87 -14.05 20.21
C LEU A 101 16.00 -13.52 18.78
N ARG A 102 17.17 -13.04 18.37
CA ARG A 102 17.41 -12.53 17.02
C ARG A 102 17.21 -13.60 15.94
N CYS A 103 17.61 -14.85 16.20
CA CYS A 103 17.35 -15.97 15.29
C CYS A 103 15.85 -16.27 15.12
N LYS A 104 15.04 -16.04 16.18
CA LYS A 104 13.59 -16.28 16.17
C LYS A 104 12.78 -15.07 15.68
N TYR A 105 13.30 -13.86 15.87
CA TYR A 105 12.63 -12.60 15.58
C TYR A 105 13.55 -11.68 14.76
N PRO A 106 13.60 -11.83 13.42
CA PRO A 106 14.57 -11.12 12.58
C PRO A 106 14.35 -9.60 12.50
N ARG A 107 13.19 -9.10 12.94
CA ARG A 107 12.86 -7.67 13.01
C ARG A 107 13.11 -7.06 14.39
N LEU A 108 13.62 -7.85 15.33
CA LEU A 108 14.00 -7.37 16.64
C LEU A 108 15.31 -6.58 16.54
N VAL A 109 15.25 -5.32 16.94
CA VAL A 109 16.43 -4.47 17.09
C VAL A 109 16.81 -4.41 18.55
N HIS A 110 18.10 -4.50 18.88
CA HIS A 110 18.58 -4.35 20.25
C HIS A 110 19.31 -3.02 20.42
N VAL A 111 18.95 -2.31 21.47
CA VAL A 111 19.61 -1.09 21.93
C VAL A 111 20.23 -1.40 23.30
N PRO A 112 21.57 -1.43 23.42
CA PRO A 112 22.19 -1.73 24.69
C PRO A 112 21.99 -0.58 25.68
N LEU A 113 21.63 -0.91 26.93
CA LEU A 113 21.52 0.05 28.03
C LEU A 113 22.91 0.48 28.53
N ARG A 114 23.58 1.35 27.76
CA ARG A 114 24.88 1.98 28.09
C ARG A 114 24.70 3.50 28.21
N GLU A 115 25.79 4.25 28.35
CA GLU A 115 25.74 5.72 28.21
C GLU A 115 25.05 6.11 26.89
N ASP A 116 24.23 7.17 26.95
CA ASP A 116 23.46 7.70 25.83
C ASP A 116 22.48 6.73 25.15
N TRP A 117 22.05 5.67 25.85
CA TRP A 117 21.07 4.71 25.32
C TRP A 117 19.79 5.38 24.82
N ALA A 118 19.34 6.45 25.49
CA ALA A 118 18.11 7.15 25.14
C ALA A 118 18.20 7.84 23.77
N GLN A 119 19.33 8.47 23.46
CA GLN A 119 19.54 9.11 22.16
C GLN A 119 19.66 8.06 21.04
N THR A 120 20.36 6.96 21.32
CA THR A 120 20.46 5.82 20.39
C THR A 120 19.08 5.23 20.11
N LEU A 121 18.28 5.02 21.16
CA LEU A 121 16.92 4.52 21.06
C LEU A 121 16.04 5.44 20.21
N LEU A 122 16.07 6.76 20.46
CA LEU A 122 15.30 7.73 19.68
C LEU A 122 15.64 7.67 18.17
N LEU A 123 16.93 7.58 17.84
CA LEU A 123 17.39 7.46 16.45
C LEU A 123 16.88 6.17 15.79
N VAL A 124 17.05 5.03 16.47
CA VAL A 124 16.61 3.71 15.99
C VAL A 124 15.09 3.65 15.87
N ALA A 125 14.36 4.24 16.82
CA ALA A 125 12.91 4.30 16.79
C ALA A 125 12.40 5.17 15.64
N GLY A 126 13.01 6.34 15.42
CA GLY A 126 12.66 7.20 14.28
C GLY A 126 12.84 6.49 12.95
N GLU A 127 13.94 5.74 12.77
CA GLU A 127 14.16 4.95 11.56
C GLU A 127 13.19 3.77 11.45
N SER A 128 12.92 3.08 12.56
CA SER A 128 11.97 1.97 12.60
C SER A 128 10.56 2.41 12.19
N LEU A 129 10.11 3.58 12.67
CA LEU A 129 8.82 4.18 12.31
C LEU A 129 8.76 4.60 10.84
N ARG A 130 9.82 5.27 10.33
CA ARG A 130 9.91 5.60 8.90
C ARG A 130 9.84 4.36 8.02
N ARG A 131 10.54 3.29 8.40
CA ARG A 131 10.52 2.01 7.68
C ARG A 131 9.14 1.37 7.69
N VAL A 132 8.45 1.36 8.83
CA VAL A 132 7.07 0.84 8.93
C VAL A 132 6.12 1.63 8.03
N GLN A 133 6.23 2.95 8.03
CA GLN A 133 5.39 3.80 7.17
C GLN A 133 5.68 3.58 5.68
N ALA A 134 6.96 3.55 5.28
CA ALA A 134 7.34 3.27 3.91
C ALA A 134 6.80 1.92 3.43
N MET A 135 6.88 0.88 4.27
CA MET A 135 6.31 -0.44 3.98
C MET A 135 4.79 -0.41 3.83
N ARG A 136 4.08 0.37 4.64
CA ARG A 136 2.61 0.53 4.51
C ARG A 136 2.24 1.19 3.20
N LEU A 137 2.91 2.29 2.85
CA LEU A 137 2.69 3.01 1.60
C LEU A 137 2.99 2.12 0.39
N ALA A 138 4.11 1.38 0.42
CA ALA A 138 4.46 0.43 -0.62
C ALA A 138 3.37 -0.64 -0.81
N ARG A 139 2.91 -1.28 0.28
CA ARG A 139 1.83 -2.28 0.22
C ARG A 139 0.52 -1.70 -0.29
N GLN A 140 0.19 -0.47 0.06
CA GLN A 140 -1.00 0.20 -0.45
C GLN A 140 -0.89 0.48 -1.95
N ALA A 141 0.28 0.95 -2.40
CA ALA A 141 0.57 1.17 -3.81
C ALA A 141 0.52 -0.14 -4.61
N GLU A 142 1.11 -1.23 -4.09
CA GLU A 142 1.05 -2.57 -4.69
C GLU A 142 -0.40 -3.06 -4.86
N ARG A 143 -1.25 -2.89 -3.84
CA ARG A 143 -2.67 -3.27 -3.91
C ARG A 143 -3.43 -2.44 -4.95
N ALA A 144 -3.15 -1.14 -5.02
CA ALA A 144 -3.76 -0.26 -6.01
C ALA A 144 -3.29 -0.63 -7.44
N ALA A 145 -2.00 -0.89 -7.62
CA ALA A 145 -1.41 -1.33 -8.87
C ALA A 145 -2.01 -2.66 -9.35
N ALA A 146 -2.12 -3.66 -8.47
CA ALA A 146 -2.76 -4.94 -8.80
C ALA A 146 -4.23 -4.78 -9.24
N LYS A 147 -4.98 -3.87 -8.60
CA LYS A 147 -6.35 -3.55 -9.01
C LYS A 147 -6.38 -2.90 -10.40
N ASN A 148 -5.48 -1.96 -10.66
CA ASN A 148 -5.39 -1.28 -11.96
C ASN A 148 -4.94 -2.24 -13.06
N GLU A 149 -4.03 -3.17 -12.78
CA GLU A 149 -3.58 -4.21 -13.72
C GLU A 149 -4.73 -5.13 -14.14
N ASN A 150 -5.62 -5.50 -13.20
CA ASN A 150 -6.83 -6.25 -13.52
C ASN A 150 -7.76 -5.47 -14.45
N HIS A 151 -7.98 -4.17 -14.19
CA HIS A 151 -8.79 -3.32 -15.07
C HIS A 151 -8.16 -3.16 -16.47
N ALA A 152 -6.84 -2.98 -16.55
CA ALA A 152 -6.11 -2.92 -17.82
C ALA A 152 -6.22 -4.23 -18.61
N THR A 153 -6.16 -5.38 -17.93
CA THR A 153 -6.31 -6.69 -18.57
C THR A 153 -7.70 -6.89 -19.15
N LEU A 154 -8.75 -6.50 -18.41
CA LEU A 154 -10.13 -6.53 -18.93
C LEU A 154 -10.29 -5.61 -20.15
N GLY A 155 -9.74 -4.40 -20.09
CA GLY A 155 -9.75 -3.45 -21.22
C GLY A 155 -9.07 -4.01 -22.47
N ARG A 156 -7.87 -4.62 -22.31
CA ARG A 156 -7.17 -5.31 -23.42
C ARG A 156 -8.02 -6.42 -24.03
N TYR A 157 -8.61 -7.28 -23.21
CA TYR A 157 -9.47 -8.35 -23.69
C TYR A 157 -10.69 -7.82 -24.46
N MET A 158 -11.31 -6.73 -23.99
CA MET A 158 -12.44 -6.10 -24.69
C MET A 158 -12.02 -5.51 -26.05
N LEU A 159 -10.84 -4.91 -26.15
CA LEU A 159 -10.30 -4.38 -27.41
C LEU A 159 -9.98 -5.51 -28.39
N GLU A 160 -9.38 -6.61 -27.92
CA GLU A 160 -9.14 -7.81 -28.72
C GLU A 160 -10.45 -8.41 -29.23
N MET A 161 -11.49 -8.47 -28.38
CA MET A 161 -12.78 -9.06 -28.73
C MET A 161 -13.64 -8.17 -29.65
N LYS A 162 -13.29 -6.89 -29.83
CA LYS A 162 -14.06 -5.90 -30.62
C LYS A 162 -14.48 -6.42 -31.99
N HIS A 163 -13.52 -6.95 -32.75
CA HIS A 163 -13.78 -7.42 -34.12
C HIS A 163 -14.73 -8.62 -34.13
N SER A 164 -14.55 -9.57 -33.22
CA SER A 164 -15.41 -10.76 -33.12
C SER A 164 -16.85 -10.38 -32.76
N VAL A 165 -17.02 -9.49 -31.78
CA VAL A 165 -18.35 -8.99 -31.38
C VAL A 165 -19.02 -8.22 -32.51
N ASN A 166 -18.31 -7.30 -33.17
CA ASN A 166 -18.88 -6.54 -34.28
C ASN A 166 -19.29 -7.44 -35.46
N ASN A 167 -18.51 -8.47 -35.76
CA ASN A 167 -18.87 -9.45 -36.79
C ASN A 167 -20.14 -10.23 -36.40
N ALA A 168 -20.25 -10.69 -35.16
CA ALA A 168 -21.45 -11.38 -34.66
C ALA A 168 -22.69 -10.47 -34.71
N LEU A 169 -22.56 -9.21 -34.28
CA LEU A 169 -23.65 -8.24 -34.31
C LEU A 169 -24.09 -7.92 -35.74
N THR A 170 -23.15 -7.77 -36.66
CA THR A 170 -23.44 -7.54 -38.09
C THR A 170 -24.25 -8.69 -38.67
N SER A 171 -23.88 -9.94 -38.33
CA SER A 171 -24.64 -11.13 -38.73
C SER A 171 -26.04 -11.16 -38.12
N VAL A 172 -26.17 -10.88 -36.82
CA VAL A 172 -27.49 -10.85 -36.13
C VAL A 172 -28.40 -9.78 -36.73
N LEU A 173 -27.87 -8.57 -36.97
CA LEU A 173 -28.64 -7.48 -37.57
C LEU A 173 -29.07 -7.82 -38.99
N GLY A 174 -28.16 -8.31 -39.83
CA GLY A 174 -28.47 -8.68 -41.21
C GLY A 174 -29.52 -9.79 -41.30
N ASN A 175 -29.41 -10.83 -40.46
CA ASN A 175 -30.43 -11.89 -40.42
C ASN A 175 -31.78 -11.38 -39.91
N ALA A 176 -31.79 -10.50 -38.91
CA ALA A 176 -33.02 -9.89 -38.43
C ALA A 176 -33.69 -9.01 -39.51
N GLU A 177 -32.90 -8.22 -40.26
CA GLU A 177 -33.39 -7.41 -41.37
C GLU A 177 -33.97 -8.26 -42.51
N LEU A 178 -33.29 -9.33 -42.90
CA LEU A 178 -33.79 -10.27 -43.92
C LEU A 178 -35.12 -10.90 -43.51
N LEU A 179 -35.24 -11.37 -42.27
CA LEU A 179 -36.49 -11.94 -41.75
C LEU A 179 -37.63 -10.91 -41.66
N LEU A 180 -37.31 -9.62 -41.47
CA LEU A 180 -38.30 -8.54 -41.48
C LEU A 180 -38.74 -8.14 -42.89
N LEU A 181 -37.95 -8.45 -43.92
CA LEU A 181 -38.23 -8.14 -45.33
C LEU A 181 -39.13 -9.17 -46.02
N GLU A 182 -39.42 -10.32 -45.40
CA GLU A 182 -40.31 -11.36 -45.94
C GLU A 182 -41.74 -11.26 -45.35
N PRO A 183 -42.66 -10.53 -46.00
CA PRO A 183 -44.03 -10.39 -45.50
C PRO A 183 -44.81 -11.70 -45.59
N GLY A 184 -45.48 -12.07 -44.49
CA GLY A 184 -46.49 -13.13 -44.45
C GLY A 184 -46.04 -14.49 -43.91
N GLN A 185 -44.74 -14.71 -43.68
CA GLN A 185 -44.25 -16.00 -43.15
C GLN A 185 -44.19 -16.07 -41.61
N LEU A 186 -44.13 -14.93 -40.93
CA LEU A 186 -43.89 -14.85 -39.49
C LEU A 186 -45.13 -14.38 -38.73
N SER A 187 -45.36 -14.96 -37.55
CA SER A 187 -46.40 -14.49 -36.64
C SER A 187 -46.12 -13.06 -36.13
N ALA A 188 -47.17 -12.34 -35.73
CA ALA A 188 -47.03 -11.01 -35.12
C ALA A 188 -46.11 -11.02 -33.88
N GLN A 189 -46.14 -12.10 -33.09
CA GLN A 189 -45.28 -12.29 -31.94
C GLN A 189 -43.80 -12.49 -32.34
N SER A 190 -43.54 -13.32 -33.36
CA SER A 190 -42.20 -13.55 -33.88
C SER A 190 -41.60 -12.27 -34.46
N LEU A 191 -42.40 -11.47 -35.18
CA LEU A 191 -41.99 -10.15 -35.67
C LEU A 191 -41.60 -9.20 -34.54
N ALA A 192 -42.37 -9.16 -33.45
CA ALA A 192 -42.05 -8.33 -32.28
C ALA A 192 -40.74 -8.77 -31.59
N GLN A 193 -40.49 -10.09 -31.50
CA GLN A 193 -39.25 -10.64 -30.96
C GLN A 193 -38.03 -10.29 -31.83
N ILE A 194 -38.14 -10.42 -33.16
CA ILE A 194 -37.04 -10.08 -34.09
C ILE A 194 -36.69 -8.58 -34.00
N LYS A 195 -37.70 -7.70 -33.92
CA LYS A 195 -37.47 -6.26 -33.69
C LYS A 195 -36.77 -5.97 -32.37
N THR A 196 -37.08 -6.75 -31.32
CA THR A 196 -36.42 -6.62 -30.02
C THR A 196 -34.95 -7.04 -30.10
N ILE A 197 -34.64 -8.17 -30.76
CA ILE A 197 -33.27 -8.65 -30.98
C ILE A 197 -32.47 -7.62 -31.79
N HIS A 198 -33.05 -7.08 -32.86
CA HIS A 198 -32.43 -6.03 -33.67
C HIS A 198 -32.10 -4.79 -32.84
N SER A 199 -33.04 -4.30 -32.02
CA SER A 199 -32.80 -3.17 -31.11
C SER A 199 -31.71 -3.46 -30.07
N MET A 200 -31.69 -4.67 -29.49
CA MET A 200 -30.66 -5.07 -28.54
C MET A 200 -29.27 -5.16 -29.20
N ALA A 201 -29.18 -5.67 -30.43
CA ALA A 201 -27.92 -5.75 -31.16
C ALA A 201 -27.33 -4.36 -31.48
N LEU A 202 -28.17 -3.40 -31.90
CA LEU A 202 -27.75 -2.00 -32.07
C LEU A 202 -27.23 -1.40 -30.76
N ARG A 203 -27.93 -1.63 -29.65
CA ARG A 203 -27.51 -1.14 -28.33
C ARG A 203 -26.15 -1.71 -27.91
N ILE A 204 -25.87 -2.99 -28.18
CA ILE A 204 -24.55 -3.58 -27.90
C ILE A 204 -23.48 -2.93 -28.79
N ASN A 205 -23.77 -2.69 -30.07
CA ASN A 205 -22.83 -2.02 -30.99
C ASN A 205 -22.46 -0.61 -30.50
N GLU A 206 -23.44 0.19 -30.06
CA GLU A 206 -23.19 1.51 -29.48
C GLU A 206 -22.31 1.43 -28.22
N VAL A 207 -22.57 0.47 -27.34
CA VAL A 207 -21.76 0.26 -26.12
C VAL A 207 -20.31 -0.06 -26.49
N MET A 208 -20.07 -0.92 -27.49
CA MET A 208 -18.73 -1.25 -27.97
C MET A 208 -18.00 -0.05 -28.60
N GLN A 209 -18.72 0.82 -29.31
CA GLN A 209 -18.17 2.05 -29.85
C GLN A 209 -17.73 3.01 -28.75
N ARG A 210 -18.54 3.19 -27.70
CA ARG A 210 -18.18 4.03 -26.54
C ARG A 210 -16.92 3.51 -25.83
N PHE A 211 -16.81 2.20 -25.64
CA PHE A 211 -15.58 1.61 -25.08
C PHE A 211 -14.35 1.85 -25.95
N SER A 212 -14.50 1.80 -27.28
CA SER A 212 -13.40 2.07 -28.21
C SER A 212 -12.96 3.54 -28.19
N SER A 213 -13.90 4.47 -28.07
CA SER A 213 -13.59 5.91 -27.91
C SER A 213 -12.81 6.17 -26.63
N LEU A 214 -13.30 5.62 -25.51
CA LEU A 214 -12.65 5.77 -24.22
C LEU A 214 -11.22 5.20 -24.22
N ALA A 215 -11.00 4.06 -24.87
CA ALA A 215 -9.67 3.48 -24.99
C ALA A 215 -8.71 4.37 -25.79
N SER A 216 -9.18 5.01 -26.87
CA SER A 216 -8.37 5.95 -27.67
C SER A 216 -7.99 7.19 -26.86
N GLU A 217 -8.96 7.78 -26.15
CA GLU A 217 -8.73 8.95 -25.28
C GLU A 217 -7.72 8.65 -24.16
N MET A 218 -7.80 7.46 -23.56
CA MET A 218 -6.83 7.05 -22.53
C MET A 218 -5.41 6.90 -23.09
N GLN A 219 -5.26 6.33 -24.29
CA GLN A 219 -3.96 6.16 -24.94
C GLN A 219 -3.34 7.51 -25.35
N GLU A 220 -4.15 8.46 -25.78
CA GLU A 220 -3.72 9.83 -26.08
C GLU A 220 -3.30 10.61 -24.84
N ALA A 221 -3.91 10.36 -23.67
CA ALA A 221 -3.55 11.00 -22.40
C ALA A 221 -2.24 10.46 -21.78
N GLU A 222 -1.88 9.20 -22.04
CA GLU A 222 -0.62 8.60 -21.56
C GLU A 222 0.62 9.10 -22.32
N ASN A 223 0.51 9.31 -23.64
CA ASN A 223 1.61 9.78 -24.50
C ASN A 223 2.27 11.12 -24.10
N PRO A 224 1.53 12.20 -23.76
CA PRO A 224 2.13 13.48 -23.34
C PRO A 224 2.80 13.38 -21.96
N SER A 225 2.28 12.56 -21.05
CA SER A 225 2.87 12.37 -19.71
C SER A 225 4.25 11.69 -19.76
N GLN A 226 4.49 10.83 -20.76
CA GLN A 226 5.80 10.21 -20.97
C GLN A 226 6.81 11.18 -21.62
N ALA A 227 6.37 12.02 -22.57
CA ALA A 227 7.23 13.01 -23.22
C ALA A 227 7.77 14.07 -22.24
N GLU A 228 6.96 14.53 -21.28
CA GLU A 228 7.40 15.49 -20.25
C GLU A 228 8.40 14.87 -19.26
N THR A 229 8.32 13.56 -19.01
CA THR A 229 9.24 12.87 -18.09
C THR A 229 10.62 12.64 -18.74
N GLU A 230 10.68 12.35 -20.05
CA GLU A 230 11.92 12.17 -20.78
C GLU A 230 12.72 13.49 -20.96
N GLU A 231 12.05 14.62 -21.19
CA GLU A 231 12.73 15.92 -21.37
C GLU A 231 13.52 16.37 -20.12
N THR A 232 13.06 16.04 -18.91
CA THR A 232 13.79 16.32 -17.66
C THR A 232 14.99 15.41 -17.39
N SER A 233 15.16 14.31 -18.14
CA SER A 233 16.18 13.29 -17.89
C SER A 233 17.42 13.38 -18.80
N SER A 234 17.47 14.34 -19.73
CA SER A 234 18.61 14.51 -20.63
C SER A 234 19.85 15.08 -19.90
N PRO A 235 20.98 14.37 -19.84
CA PRO A 235 22.18 14.86 -19.19
C PRO A 235 22.86 15.94 -20.04
N ILE A 236 23.03 17.13 -19.47
CA ILE A 236 23.85 18.22 -20.01
C ILE A 236 25.28 17.69 -20.16
N SER A 237 25.70 17.38 -21.39
CA SER A 237 27.10 17.07 -21.70
C SER A 237 27.93 18.37 -21.67
N PRO A 238 29.04 18.43 -20.91
CA PRO A 238 29.93 19.57 -20.96
C PRO A 238 30.82 19.47 -22.20
N ARG A 239 30.69 20.43 -23.13
CA ARG A 239 31.66 20.62 -24.22
C ARG A 239 33.01 21.04 -23.63
N ARG A 240 34.05 20.30 -23.98
CA ARG A 240 35.46 20.72 -23.89
C ARG A 240 35.83 21.55 -25.11
#